data_AF-A0ABD2QEG2-F1
#
_entry.id   AF-A0ABD2QEG2-F1
#
_cell.length_a   1.000
_cell.length_b   1.000
_cell.length_c   1.000
_cell.angle_alpha   90.00
_cell.angle_beta   90.00
_cell.angle_gamma   90.00
#
_symmetry.space_group_name_H-M   'P 1'
#
loop_
_entity.id
_entity.type
_entity.pdbx_description
1 polymer ?
#
loop_
_entity_poly.entity_id
_entity_poly.type
_entity_poly.pdbx_seq_one_letter_code
_entity_poly.pdbx_strand_id
1 'polypeptide(L)' 'MGGETGPIPPEAIAGWRQYFNTYTVKGRANIMYTTYALVGLVAWRMTRPKKGQKAIKNK' A
#
# COMPACT_ATOMS: atom_id res chain seq x y z
N MET A 1 29.06 -28.68 -6.39
CA MET A 1 27.87 -28.36 -5.59
C MET A 1 26.73 -28.09 -6.57
N GLY A 2 25.88 -29.09 -6.81
CA GLY A 2 24.72 -28.96 -7.70
C GLY A 2 23.58 -28.26 -6.95
N GLY A 3 23.24 -27.05 -7.38
CA GLY A 3 22.08 -26.33 -6.89
C GLY A 3 20.84 -26.79 -7.65
N GLU A 4 20.00 -27.57 -6.99
CA GLU A 4 18.69 -27.98 -7.50
C GLU A 4 17.77 -26.75 -7.56
N THR A 5 17.81 -25.99 -8.65
CA THR A 5 16.75 -25.01 -8.95
C THR A 5 15.57 -25.77 -9.53
N GLY A 6 14.74 -26.34 -8.65
CA GLY A 6 13.41 -26.82 -9.03
C GLY A 6 12.58 -25.70 -9.69
N PRO A 7 11.51 -26.03 -10.44
CA PRO A 7 10.70 -25.03 -11.12
C PRO A 7 10.24 -23.97 -10.12
N ILE A 8 10.67 -22.72 -10.34
CA ILE A 8 10.27 -21.60 -9.47
C ILE A 8 8.75 -21.52 -9.57
N PRO A 9 8.01 -21.64 -8.45
CA PRO A 9 6.57 -21.57 -8.50
C PRO A 9 6.17 -20.20 -9.07
N PRO A 10 5.22 -20.14 -10.00
CA PRO A 10 4.87 -18.89 -10.71
C PRO A 10 4.47 -17.76 -9.75
N GLU A 11 4.01 -18.12 -8.55
CA GLU A 11 3.69 -17.26 -7.43
C GLU A 11 4.91 -16.57 -6.78
N ALA A 12 6.09 -17.19 -6.80
CA ALA A 12 7.34 -16.55 -6.38
C ALA A 12 7.86 -15.52 -7.41
N ILE A 13 7.51 -15.69 -8.69
CA ILE A 13 7.90 -14.76 -9.78
C ILE A 13 6.96 -13.54 -9.81
N ALA A 14 5.69 -13.71 -9.45
CA ALA A 14 4.70 -12.64 -9.47
C ALA A 14 4.83 -11.64 -8.30
N GLY A 15 5.43 -12.06 -7.18
CA GLY A 15 5.72 -11.20 -6.03
C GLY A 15 4.49 -10.43 -5.54
N TRP A 16 4.59 -9.09 -5.51
CA TRP A 16 3.51 -8.22 -4.99
C TRP A 16 2.34 -8.13 -5.97
N ARG A 17 2.57 -8.43 -7.24
CA ARG A 17 1.57 -8.36 -8.31
C ARG A 17 0.51 -9.46 -8.17
N GLN A 18 0.81 -10.53 -7.42
CA GLN A 18 -0.17 -11.55 -7.04
C GLN A 18 -1.24 -11.00 -6.09
N TYR A 19 -0.84 -10.16 -5.14
CA TYR A 19 -1.73 -9.55 -4.16
C TYR A 19 -2.46 -8.31 -4.68
N PHE A 20 -1.91 -7.65 -5.70
CA PHE A 20 -2.51 -6.50 -6.37
C PHE A 20 -2.84 -6.82 -7.83
N ASN A 21 -3.64 -7.86 -8.05
CA ASN A 21 -4.17 -8.17 -9.38
C ASN A 21 -5.66 -7.81 -9.49
N THR A 22 -6.11 -7.49 -10.70
CA THR A 22 -7.53 -7.23 -11.00
C THR A 22 -8.26 -8.48 -11.47
N TYR A 23 -7.57 -9.62 -11.59
CA TYR A 23 -8.12 -10.85 -12.17
C TYR A 23 -8.78 -11.77 -11.13
N THR A 24 -8.24 -11.78 -9.91
CA THR A 24 -8.71 -12.62 -8.81
C THR A 24 -9.50 -11.79 -7.79
N VAL A 25 -10.48 -12.43 -7.14
CA VAL A 25 -11.27 -11.79 -6.07
C VAL A 25 -10.37 -11.31 -4.93
N LYS A 26 -9.34 -12.10 -4.57
CA LYS A 26 -8.36 -11.74 -3.53
C LYS A 26 -7.56 -10.49 -3.90
N GLY A 27 -7.09 -10.40 -5.15
CA GLY A 27 -6.36 -9.23 -5.64
C GLY A 27 -7.22 -7.95 -5.66
N ARG A 28 -8.47 -8.06 -6.11
CA ARG A 28 -9.44 -6.95 -6.08
C ARG A 28 -9.71 -6.48 -4.66
N ALA A 29 -9.89 -7.40 -3.71
CA ALA A 29 -10.11 -7.06 -2.32
C ALA A 29 -8.92 -6.28 -1.72
N ASN A 30 -7.69 -6.73 -1.97
CA ASN A 30 -6.49 -6.05 -1.48
C ASN A 30 -6.32 -4.64 -2.04
N ILE A 31 -6.66 -4.43 -3.32
CA ILE A 31 -6.70 -3.11 -3.95
C ILE A 31 -7.72 -2.21 -3.24
N MET A 32 -8.91 -2.72 -2.96
CA MET A 32 -9.96 -1.96 -2.26
C MET A 32 -9.55 -1.60 -0.83
N TYR A 33 -9.05 -2.56 -0.04
CA TYR A 33 -8.56 -2.31 1.32
C TYR A 33 -7.46 -1.25 1.34
N THR A 34 -6.52 -1.32 0.41
CA THR A 34 -5.43 -0.36 0.29
C THR A 34 -5.95 1.03 -0.08
N THR A 35 -6.95 1.10 -0.97
CA THR A 35 -7.59 2.36 -1.36
C THR A 35 -8.30 3.01 -0.17
N TYR A 36 -9.10 2.26 0.59
CA TYR A 36 -9.76 2.76 1.79
C TYR A 36 -8.77 3.20 2.87
N ALA A 37 -7.70 2.44 3.08
CA ALA A 37 -6.64 2.80 4.01
C ALA A 37 -5.94 4.11 3.60
N LEU A 38 -5.61 4.28 2.32
CA LEU A 38 -5.01 5.51 1.79
C LEU A 38 -5.94 6.71 1.94
N VAL A 39 -7.22 6.57 1.56
CA VAL A 39 -8.21 7.63 1.70
C VAL A 39 -8.37 8.03 3.17
N GLY A 40 -8.48 7.05 4.07
CA GLY A 40 -8.55 7.29 5.52
C GLY A 40 -7.29 7.99 6.05
N LEU A 41 -6.10 7.57 5.61
CA LEU A 41 -4.83 8.17 6.00
C LEU A 41 -4.71 9.62 5.53
N VAL A 42 -5.10 9.89 4.28
CA VAL A 42 -5.09 11.24 3.69
C VAL A 42 -6.09 12.13 4.42
N ALA A 43 -7.32 11.66 4.64
CA ALA A 43 -8.33 12.39 5.40
C ALA A 43 -7.84 12.72 6.82
N TRP A 44 -7.27 11.74 7.52
CA TRP A 44 -6.68 11.95 8.84
C TRP A 44 -5.51 12.95 8.82
N ARG A 45 -4.65 12.89 7.79
CA ARG A 45 -3.53 13.81 7.63
C ARG A 45 -3.98 15.25 7.36
N MET A 46 -5.13 15.43 6.70
CA MET A 46 -5.75 16.73 6.43
C MET A 46 -6.47 17.30 7.65
N THR A 47 -7.14 16.47 8.44
CA THR A 47 -7.83 16.89 9.67
C THR A 47 -6.90 17.11 10.85
N ARG A 48 -5.64 16.65 10.76
CA ARG A 48 -4.61 16.96 11.77
C ARG A 48 -4.39 18.48 11.88
N PRO A 49 -4.65 19.08 13.05
CA PRO A 49 -4.46 20.51 13.23
C PRO A 49 -3.00 20.87 13.00
N LYS A 50 -2.73 21.80 12.09
CA LYS A 50 -1.40 22.38 11.87
C LYS A 50 -0.99 23.17 13.13
N LYS A 51 -0.38 22.51 14.12
CA LYS A 51 0.13 23.12 15.37
C LYS A 51 1.24 24.17 15.17
N GLY A 52 1.52 24.64 13.95
CA GLY A 52 2.66 25.51 13.64
C GLY A 52 2.37 26.88 13.01
N GLN A 53 1.12 27.21 12.64
CA GLN A 53 0.84 28.50 11.95
C GLN A 53 0.47 29.67 12.88
N LYS A 54 0.39 29.47 14.20
CA LYS A 54 0.11 30.57 15.15
C LYS A 54 1.37 31.29 15.66
N ALA A 55 2.58 30.82 15.33
CA ALA A 55 3.83 31.38 15.85
C ALA A 55 4.46 32.48 14.96
N ILE A 56 3.94 32.73 13.75
CA ILE A 56 4.56 33.69 12.78
C ILE A 56 3.69 34.95 12.59
N LYS A 57 2.53 35.06 13.26
CA LYS A 57 1.62 36.22 13.08
C LYS A 57 1.92 37.42 14.02
N ASN A 58 2.80 37.25 15.01
CA ASN A 58 3.23 38.35 15.87
C ASN A 58 4.75 38.49 15.79
N LYS A 59 5.25 39.20 14.79
CA LYS A 59 6.57 39.82 14.83
C LYS A 59 6.46 41.24 14.28
#